data_AF-A0A126PA68-F1
#
_entry.id   AF-A0A126PA68-F1
#
_cell.length_a   1.000
_cell.length_b   1.000
_cell.length_c   1.000
_cell.angle_alpha   90.00
_cell.angle_beta   90.00
_cell.angle_gamma   90.00
#
_symmetry.space_group_name_H-M   'P 1'
#
loop_
_entity.id
_entity.type
_entity.pdbx_description
1 polymer ?
#
loop_
_entity_poly.entity_id
_entity_poly.type
_entity_poly.pdbx_seq_one_letter_code
_entity_poly.pdbx_strand_id
1 'polypeptide(L)'
;MAYGKKYAARDSRTIYDAAAQMEGLIKNDKVLLTKADQIIQQALAVDRNYYNLCTRAKLLHKLGNDPEAARAAREAVALAAKDQKNSDEATEVLAEISQKKPC
;
A
#
# COMPACT_ATOMS: atom_id res chain seq x y z
N MET A 1 -19.44 12.68 21.66
CA MET A 1 -18.26 12.38 20.80
C MET A 1 -18.66 11.92 19.39
N ALA A 2 -19.42 12.73 18.63
CA ALA A 2 -19.93 12.34 17.30
C ALA A 2 -19.19 13.01 16.13
N TYR A 3 -18.45 14.10 16.38
CA TYR A 3 -17.79 14.88 15.33
C TYR A 3 -16.53 14.19 14.78
N GLY A 4 -15.68 13.61 15.64
CA GLY A 4 -14.45 12.92 15.23
C GLY A 4 -14.68 11.66 14.38
N LYS A 5 -15.74 10.90 14.64
CA LYS A 5 -16.08 9.68 13.87
C LYS A 5 -16.56 9.98 12.44
N LYS A 6 -17.11 11.18 12.19
CA LYS A 6 -17.67 11.55 10.87
C LYS A 6 -16.60 11.94 9.85
N TYR A 7 -15.43 12.39 10.30
CA TYR A 7 -14.34 12.85 9.44
C TYR A 7 -13.12 11.93 9.44
N ALA A 8 -12.88 11.14 10.50
CA ALA A 8 -11.80 10.16 10.54
C ALA A 8 -11.96 9.06 9.47
N ALA A 9 -13.19 8.67 9.13
CA ALA A 9 -13.48 7.65 8.12
C ALA A 9 -13.45 8.15 6.67
N ARG A 10 -13.25 9.46 6.45
CA ARG A 10 -13.27 10.09 5.11
C ARG A 10 -11.97 10.76 4.73
N ASP A 11 -11.07 10.98 5.69
CA ASP A 11 -9.76 11.53 5.36
C ASP A 11 -8.81 10.40 4.96
N SER A 12 -8.85 10.05 3.68
CA SER A 12 -7.94 9.08 3.06
C SER A 12 -6.48 9.36 3.41
N ARG A 13 -6.11 10.63 3.62
CA ARG A 13 -4.75 11.04 3.97
C ARG A 13 -4.33 10.55 5.36
N THR A 14 -5.17 10.77 6.37
CA THR A 14 -4.89 10.29 7.74
C THR A 14 -4.78 8.76 7.79
N ILE A 15 -5.61 8.06 7.02
CA ILE A 15 -5.61 6.58 6.96
C ILE A 15 -4.37 6.07 6.19
N TYR A 16 -4.02 6.73 5.08
CA TYR A 16 -2.77 6.48 4.35
C TYR A 16 -1.54 6.66 5.24
N ASP A 17 -1.44 7.79 5.94
CA ASP A 17 -0.28 8.12 6.78
C ASP A 17 -0.06 7.05 7.86
N ALA A 18 -1.14 6.56 8.48
CA ALA A 18 -1.08 5.47 9.45
C ALA A 18 -0.54 4.18 8.83
N ALA A 19 -1.03 3.80 7.64
CA ALA A 19 -0.58 2.60 6.96
C ALA A 19 0.88 2.71 6.48
N ALA A 20 1.30 3.87 5.98
CA ALA A 20 2.67 4.13 5.54
C ALA A 20 3.67 4.10 6.71
N GLN A 21 3.31 4.68 7.86
CA GLN A 21 4.12 4.59 9.08
C GLN A 21 4.25 3.14 9.57
N MET A 22 3.15 2.40 9.57
CA MET A 22 3.16 0.99 9.94
C MET A 22 4.01 0.16 8.98
N GLU A 23 3.89 0.39 7.66
CA GLU A 23 4.72 -0.25 6.65
C GLU A 23 6.21 -0.04 6.93
N GLY A 24 6.65 1.20 7.16
CA GLY A 24 8.06 1.52 7.40
C GLY A 24 8.62 0.97 8.73
N LEU A 25 7.80 0.91 9.78
CA LEU A 25 8.25 0.49 11.13
C LEU A 25 8.16 -1.02 11.37
N ILE A 26 7.18 -1.70 10.75
CA ILE A 26 6.95 -3.12 11.00
C ILE A 26 7.83 -3.96 10.07
N LYS A 27 8.80 -4.67 10.66
CA LYS A 27 9.72 -5.53 9.91
C LYS A 27 9.16 -6.92 9.63
N ASN A 28 8.74 -7.66 10.67
CA ASN A 28 8.35 -9.07 10.54
C ASN A 28 7.11 -9.47 11.37
N ASP A 29 6.34 -8.50 11.90
CA ASP A 29 5.12 -8.81 12.64
C ASP A 29 3.93 -8.96 11.68
N LYS A 30 3.58 -10.22 11.36
CA LYS A 30 2.49 -10.54 10.43
C LYS A 30 1.12 -10.05 10.92
N VAL A 31 0.89 -9.97 12.22
CA VAL A 31 -0.39 -9.49 12.77
C VAL A 31 -0.52 -8.00 12.53
N LEU A 32 0.53 -7.23 12.82
CA LEU A 32 0.53 -5.79 12.59
C LEU A 32 0.53 -5.44 11.10
N LEU A 33 1.27 -6.19 10.26
CA LEU A 33 1.24 -6.02 8.80
C LEU A 33 -0.15 -6.28 8.22
N THR A 34 -0.86 -7.30 8.73
CA THR A 34 -2.23 -7.60 8.30
C THR A 34 -3.18 -6.46 8.68
N LYS A 35 -3.03 -5.87 9.87
CA LYS A 35 -3.80 -4.68 10.28
C LYS A 35 -3.49 -3.48 9.38
N ALA A 36 -2.22 -3.26 9.04
CA ALA A 36 -1.83 -2.20 8.11
C ALA A 36 -2.44 -2.41 6.72
N ASP A 37 -2.47 -3.64 6.21
CA ASP A 37 -3.15 -3.96 4.94
C ASP A 37 -4.67 -3.71 5.01
N GLN A 38 -5.32 -3.99 6.14
CA GLN A 38 -6.73 -3.64 6.33
C GLN A 38 -6.96 -2.11 6.31
N ILE A 39 -6.07 -1.35 6.94
CA ILE A 39 -6.14 0.13 6.97
C ILE A 39 -5.94 0.70 5.57
N ILE A 40 -4.91 0.26 4.82
CA ILE A 40 -4.67 0.78 3.47
C ILE A 40 -5.78 0.38 2.49
N GLN A 41 -6.44 -0.76 2.71
CA GLN A 41 -7.63 -1.13 1.94
C GLN A 41 -8.79 -0.16 2.16
N GLN A 42 -8.96 0.39 3.37
CA GLN A 42 -9.94 1.44 3.63
C GLN A 42 -9.56 2.75 2.92
N ALA A 43 -8.28 3.13 2.92
CA ALA A 43 -7.80 4.31 2.18
C ALA A 43 -8.05 4.15 0.68
N LEU A 44 -7.76 2.97 0.11
CA LEU A 44 -8.01 2.65 -1.31
C LEU A 44 -9.49 2.67 -1.70
N ALA A 45 -10.40 2.38 -0.77
CA ALA A 45 -11.84 2.45 -1.02
C ALA A 45 -12.35 3.89 -1.09
N VAL A 46 -11.65 4.83 -0.44
CA VAL A 46 -11.98 6.27 -0.45
C VAL A 46 -11.27 6.99 -1.60
N ASP A 47 -9.97 6.75 -1.76
CA ASP A 47 -9.15 7.34 -2.81
C ASP A 47 -8.14 6.32 -3.35
N ARG A 48 -8.35 5.95 -4.61
CA ARG A 48 -7.52 4.98 -5.31
C ARG A 48 -6.44 5.71 -6.09
N ASN A 49 -5.35 6.03 -5.40
CA ASN A 49 -4.22 6.76 -5.97
C ASN A 49 -2.92 5.92 -5.95
N TYR A 50 -1.87 6.46 -6.59
CA TYR A 50 -0.54 5.85 -6.64
C TYR A 50 0.01 5.46 -5.26
N TYR A 51 0.00 6.39 -4.30
CA TYR A 51 0.62 6.21 -2.99
C TYR A 51 -0.05 5.08 -2.19
N ASN A 52 -1.38 5.03 -2.23
CA ASN A 52 -2.15 4.00 -1.54
C ASN A 52 -1.90 2.61 -2.13
N LEU A 53 -1.82 2.50 -3.46
CA LEU A 53 -1.52 1.24 -4.14
C LEU A 53 -0.08 0.78 -3.89
N CYS A 54 0.88 1.71 -3.96
CA CYS A 54 2.29 1.42 -3.70
C CYS A 54 2.52 0.95 -2.26
N THR A 55 1.91 1.61 -1.28
CA THR A 55 1.97 1.20 0.14
C THR A 55 1.38 -0.19 0.34
N ARG A 56 0.23 -0.48 -0.28
CA ARG A 56 -0.37 -1.80 -0.22
C ARG A 56 0.53 -2.87 -0.86
N ALA A 57 1.18 -2.58 -1.98
CA ALA A 57 2.09 -3.51 -2.62
C ALA A 57 3.25 -3.90 -1.68
N LYS A 58 3.87 -2.92 -1.02
CA LYS A 58 4.94 -3.15 -0.02
C LYS A 58 4.46 -4.01 1.15
N LEU A 59 3.28 -3.72 1.70
CA LEU A 59 2.67 -4.50 2.80
C LEU A 59 2.40 -5.95 2.39
N LEU A 60 1.82 -6.17 1.21
CA LEU A 60 1.55 -7.50 0.69
C LEU A 60 2.84 -8.29 0.44
N HIS A 61 3.89 -7.63 -0.06
CA HIS A 61 5.21 -8.27 -0.22
C HIS A 61 5.79 -8.69 1.13
N LYS A 62 5.73 -7.83 2.15
CA LYS A 62 6.15 -8.14 3.53
C LYS A 62 5.33 -9.29 4.15
N LEU A 63 4.06 -9.43 3.77
CA LEU A 63 3.21 -10.55 4.17
C LEU A 63 3.50 -11.85 3.40
N GLY A 64 4.33 -11.80 2.36
CA GLY A 64 4.64 -12.93 1.48
C GLY A 64 3.56 -13.21 0.42
N ASN A 65 2.65 -12.26 0.18
CA ASN A 65 1.63 -12.37 -0.86
C ASN A 65 2.07 -11.65 -2.15
N ASP A 66 3.12 -12.20 -2.77
CA ASP A 66 3.79 -11.63 -3.94
C ASP A 66 2.89 -11.49 -5.19
N PRO A 67 1.96 -12.42 -5.50
CA PRO A 67 1.04 -12.24 -6.63
C PRO A 67 0.20 -10.96 -6.50
N GLU A 68 -0.33 -10.71 -5.30
CA GLU A 68 -1.21 -9.58 -5.05
C GLU A 68 -0.41 -8.28 -4.88
N ALA A 69 0.79 -8.37 -4.28
CA ALA A 69 1.74 -7.27 -4.24
C ALA A 69 2.09 -6.79 -5.65
N ALA A 70 2.42 -7.72 -6.56
CA ALA A 70 2.76 -7.39 -7.93
C ALA A 70 1.57 -6.80 -8.69
N ARG A 71 0.34 -7.26 -8.43
CA ARG A 71 -0.87 -6.67 -8.99
C ARG A 71 -1.05 -5.22 -8.54
N ALA A 72 -0.92 -4.95 -7.24
CA ALA A 72 -1.04 -3.60 -6.69
C ALA A 72 0.06 -2.66 -7.21
N ALA A 73 1.30 -3.15 -7.32
CA ALA A 73 2.42 -2.36 -7.84
C ALA A 73 2.26 -2.02 -9.33
N ARG A 74 1.84 -2.97 -10.17
CA ARG A 74 1.53 -2.69 -11.60
C ARG A 74 0.45 -1.63 -11.75
N GLU A 75 -0.57 -1.69 -10.91
CA GLU A 75 -1.64 -0.70 -10.92
C GLU A 75 -1.14 0.69 -10.47
N ALA A 76 -0.26 0.73 -9.46
CA ALA A 76 0.40 1.97 -9.04
C ALA A 76 1.19 2.59 -10.20
N VAL A 77 2.02 1.80 -10.90
CA VAL A 77 2.78 2.28 -12.08
C VAL A 77 1.84 2.83 -13.16
N ALA A 78 0.74 2.15 -13.45
CA ALA A 78 -0.24 2.63 -14.44
C ALA A 78 -0.89 3.96 -14.05
N LEU A 79 -1.23 4.15 -12.76
CA LEU A 79 -1.77 5.42 -12.28
C LEU A 79 -0.72 6.54 -12.27
N ALA A 80 0.52 6.26 -11.89
CA ALA A 80 1.60 7.22 -11.95
C ALA A 80 1.87 7.70 -13.39
N ALA A 81 1.87 6.78 -14.36
CA ALA A 81 2.00 7.13 -15.78
C ALA A 81 0.86 8.04 -16.26
N LYS A 82 -0.39 7.72 -15.88
CA LYS A 82 -1.56 8.56 -16.20
C LYS A 82 -1.46 9.96 -15.60
N ASP A 83 -0.97 10.06 -14.37
CA ASP A 83 -0.83 11.30 -13.62
C ASP A 83 0.47 12.06 -13.92
N GLN A 84 1.34 11.53 -14.81
CA GLN A 84 2.69 12.04 -15.10
C GLN A 84 3.56 12.18 -13.84
N LYS A 85 3.45 11.20 -12.93
CA LYS A 85 4.22 11.10 -11.69
C LYS A 85 5.31 10.04 -11.80
N ASN A 86 6.31 10.13 -10.93
CA ASN A 86 7.34 9.12 -10.77
C ASN A 86 6.75 7.81 -10.18
N SER A 87 7.20 6.66 -10.69
CA SER A 87 6.75 5.31 -10.31
C SER A 87 7.87 4.39 -9.82
N ASP A 88 9.02 4.95 -9.43
CA ASP A 88 10.25 4.22 -9.12
C ASP A 88 10.02 3.23 -7.97
N GLU A 89 9.40 3.67 -6.88
CA GLU A 89 9.13 2.80 -5.72
C GLU A 89 8.25 1.58 -6.10
N ALA A 90 7.22 1.77 -6.93
CA ALA A 90 6.38 0.66 -7.37
C ALA A 90 7.13 -0.29 -8.32
N THR A 91 8.07 0.25 -9.09
CA THR A 91 8.94 -0.53 -10.00
C THR A 91 9.98 -1.32 -9.22
N GLU A 92 10.55 -0.75 -8.17
CA GLU A 92 11.44 -1.42 -7.23
C GLU A 92 10.76 -2.62 -6.56
N VAL A 93 9.52 -2.45 -6.08
CA VAL A 93 8.74 -3.56 -5.51
C VAL A 93 8.53 -4.69 -6.52
N LEU A 94 8.26 -4.38 -7.79
CA LEU A 94 8.15 -5.39 -8.85
C LEU A 94 9.47 -6.12 -9.11
N ALA A 95 10.58 -5.39 -9.06
CA ALA A 95 11.91 -5.97 -9.22
C ALA A 95 12.25 -6.92 -8.05
N GLU A 96 11.99 -6.51 -6.81
CA GLU A 96 12.19 -7.35 -5.61
C GLU A 96 11.38 -8.65 -5.68
N ILE A 97 10.09 -8.56 -6.02
CA ILE A 97 9.21 -9.73 -6.17
C ILE A 97 9.74 -10.68 -7.25
N SER A 98 10.24 -10.14 -8.37
CA SER A 98 10.72 -10.95 -9.48
C SER A 98 12.04 -11.68 -9.15
N GLN A 99 12.92 -11.06 -8.37
CA GLN A 99 14.18 -11.65 -7.91
C GLN A 99 13.98 -12.75 -6.85
N LYS A 100 12.87 -12.71 -6.12
CA LYS A 100 12.55 -13.68 -5.06
C LYS A 100 11.98 -15.01 -5.54
N LYS A 101 11.61 -15.13 -6.82
CA LYS A 101 11.12 -16.41 -7.36
C LYS A 101 12.28 -17.42 -7.41
N PRO A 102 12.25 -18.52 -6.65
CA PRO A 102 13.19 -19.61 -6.87
C PRO A 102 12.94 -20.20 -8.26
N CYS A 103 14.03 -20.51 -8.98
CA CYS A 103 14.01 -21.29 -10.22
C CYS A 103 13.28 -22.62 -10.03
#